data_AF-A0A2K3KRS5-F1
#
_entry.id   AF-A0A2K3KRS5-F1
#
_cell.length_a   1.000
_cell.length_b   1.000
_cell.length_c   1.000
_cell.angle_alpha   90.00
_cell.angle_beta   90.00
_cell.angle_gamma   90.00
#
_symmetry.space_group_name_H-M   'P 1'
#
loop_
_entity.id
_entity.type
_entity.pdbx_description
1 polymer ?
#
loop_
_entity_poly.entity_id
_entity_poly.type
_entity_poly.pdbx_seq_one_letter_code
_entity_poly.pdbx_strand_id
1 'polypeptide(L)'
;MSKLSSEFAMKDLGPLSYFLVISVTKHTGGLFLSLKKYAEEIIERAVMSSCKSSPTPVDTKAKLSGSSGNPYHDPTEYRSLAGALQYLTFTRPDISYAVQQVCLFMHDPKT
;
A
#
# COMPACT_ATOMS: atom_id res chain seq x y z
N MET A 1 -20.71 25.94 -1.43
CA MET A 1 -20.02 25.84 -2.73
C MET A 1 -20.00 27.18 -3.48
N SER A 2 -21.11 27.92 -3.61
CA SER A 2 -21.21 29.15 -4.43
C SER A 2 -20.17 30.25 -4.14
N LYS A 3 -19.88 30.54 -2.87
CA LYS A 3 -18.84 31.52 -2.48
C LYS A 3 -17.41 31.07 -2.76
N LEU A 4 -17.16 29.77 -2.78
CA LEU A 4 -15.82 29.24 -3.07
C LEU A 4 -15.59 29.17 -4.58
N SER A 5 -16.65 28.93 -5.36
CA SER A 5 -16.58 28.91 -6.83
C SER A 5 -16.53 30.29 -7.47
N SER A 6 -16.92 31.34 -6.73
CA SER A 6 -16.74 32.72 -7.18
C SER A 6 -15.30 33.21 -7.03
N GLU A 7 -14.61 32.74 -5.98
CA GLU A 7 -13.21 33.13 -5.69
C GLU A 7 -12.19 32.20 -6.35
N PHE A 8 -12.53 30.93 -6.56
CA PHE A 8 -11.63 29.91 -7.12
C PHE A 8 -12.28 29.20 -8.30
N ALA A 9 -11.48 28.99 -9.36
CA ALA A 9 -11.85 28.15 -10.48
C ALA A 9 -12.00 26.70 -9.99
N MET A 10 -13.23 26.28 -9.71
CA MET A 10 -13.54 24.93 -9.24
C MET A 10 -14.28 24.13 -10.31
N LYS A 11 -13.92 22.85 -10.41
CA LYS A 11 -14.61 21.86 -11.24
C LYS A 11 -15.29 20.85 -10.33
N ASP A 12 -16.60 20.67 -10.49
CA ASP A 12 -17.31 19.58 -9.85
C ASP A 12 -17.01 18.27 -10.61
N LEU A 13 -16.47 17.29 -9.89
CA LEU A 13 -16.16 15.96 -10.42
C LEU A 13 -17.30 14.95 -10.11
N GLY A 14 -18.39 15.43 -9.52
CA GLY A 14 -19.53 14.62 -9.13
C GLY A 14 -19.34 13.92 -7.79
N PRO A 15 -20.12 12.85 -7.52
CA PRO A 15 -20.05 12.12 -6.27
C PRO A 15 -18.66 11.52 -6.01
N LEU A 16 -18.17 11.64 -4.77
CA LEU A 16 -16.93 11.03 -4.32
C LEU A 16 -16.91 9.52 -4.59
N SER A 17 -15.96 9.08 -5.41
CA SER A 17 -15.73 7.68 -5.79
C SER A 17 -14.33 7.20 -5.41
N TYR A 18 -13.34 8.08 -5.45
CA TYR A 18 -11.97 7.82 -5.00
C TYR A 18 -11.39 9.04 -4.29
N PHE A 19 -10.59 8.80 -3.25
CA PHE A 19 -9.76 9.80 -2.60
C PHE A 19 -8.45 9.17 -2.17
N LEU A 20 -7.31 9.70 -2.65
CA LEU A 20 -5.98 9.17 -2.31
C LEU A 20 -5.89 7.63 -2.47
N VAL A 21 -6.38 7.11 -3.60
CA VAL A 21 -6.39 5.66 -3.92
C VAL A 21 -7.40 4.83 -3.08
N ILE A 22 -8.04 5.40 -2.07
CA ILE A 22 -9.15 4.78 -1.34
C ILE A 22 -10.40 4.86 -2.20
N SER A 23 -10.95 3.70 -2.56
CA SER A 23 -12.26 3.60 -3.19
C SER A 23 -13.36 3.89 -2.18
N VAL A 24 -14.36 4.67 -2.60
CA VAL A 24 -15.47 5.11 -1.76
C VAL A 24 -16.78 4.64 -2.38
N THR A 25 -17.51 3.81 -1.64
CA THR A 25 -18.85 3.37 -2.02
C THR A 25 -19.87 4.01 -1.08
N LYS A 26 -20.85 4.72 -1.64
CA LYS A 26 -21.95 5.30 -0.86
C LYS A 26 -23.02 4.25 -0.59
N HIS A 27 -23.44 4.15 0.67
CA HIS A 27 -24.56 3.34 1.12
C HIS A 27 -25.55 4.23 1.90
N THR A 28 -26.78 3.74 2.12
CA THR A 28 -27.82 4.49 2.85
C THR A 28 -27.40 4.88 4.27
N GLY A 29 -26.51 4.11 4.90
CA GLY A 29 -25.99 4.37 6.24
C GLY A 29 -24.64 5.09 6.30
N GLY A 30 -24.03 5.48 5.17
CA GLY A 30 -22.74 6.18 5.18
C GLY A 30 -21.82 5.83 4.01
N LEU A 31 -20.50 5.99 4.22
CA LEU A 31 -19.46 5.69 3.24
C LEU A 31 -18.72 4.42 3.62
N PHE A 32 -18.58 3.50 2.67
CA PHE A 32 -17.66 2.38 2.77
C PHE A 32 -16.35 2.75 2.07
N LEU A 33 -15.24 2.65 2.80
CA LEU A 33 -13.90 2.94 2.31
C LEU A 33 -13.15 1.64 2.10
N SER A 34 -12.52 1.46 0.94
CA SER A 34 -11.79 0.23 0.61
C SER A 34 -10.50 0.51 -0.16
N LEU A 35 -9.42 -0.11 0.32
CA LEU A 35 -8.13 -0.19 -0.36
C LEU A 35 -7.93 -1.52 -1.12
N LYS A 36 -9.01 -2.30 -1.33
CA LYS A 36 -8.91 -3.61 -2.01
C LYS A 36 -8.23 -3.51 -3.37
N LYS A 37 -8.67 -2.58 -4.22
CA LYS A 37 -8.09 -2.38 -5.56
C LYS A 37 -6.60 -2.05 -5.49
N TYR A 38 -6.21 -1.21 -4.52
CA TYR A 38 -4.81 -0.87 -4.31
C TYR A 38 -3.97 -2.07 -3.89
N ALA A 39 -4.50 -2.93 -3.00
CA ALA A 39 -3.82 -4.16 -2.60
C ALA A 39 -3.64 -5.11 -3.79
N GLU A 40 -4.65 -5.25 -4.65
CA GLU A 40 -4.57 -6.05 -5.88
C GLU A 40 -3.50 -5.50 -6.84
N GLU A 41 -3.45 -4.18 -7.04
CA GLU A 41 -2.41 -3.52 -7.85
C GLU A 41 -0.99 -3.74 -7.28
N ILE A 42 -0.81 -3.74 -5.96
CA ILE A 42 0.49 -4.05 -5.34
C ILE A 42 0.91 -5.50 -5.65
N ILE A 43 -0.02 -6.44 -5.51
CA ILE A 43 0.23 -7.87 -5.76
C ILE A 43 0.58 -8.11 -7.23
N GLU A 44 -0.13 -7.45 -8.14
CA GLU A 44 0.15 -7.53 -9.58
C GLU A 44 1.52 -6.96 -9.93
N ARG A 45 1.87 -5.79 -9.37
CA ARG A 45 3.19 -5.17 -9.54
C ARG A 45 4.33 -6.03 -9.01
N ALA A 46 4.09 -6.76 -7.91
CA ALA A 46 5.06 -7.70 -7.36
C ALA A 46 5.11 -9.05 -8.11
N VAL A 47 4.31 -9.23 -9.16
CA VAL A 47 4.19 -10.49 -9.93
C VAL A 47 3.74 -11.66 -9.02
N MET A 48 2.86 -11.37 -8.07
CA MET A 48 2.38 -12.32 -7.05
C MET A 48 0.91 -12.71 -7.23
N SER A 49 0.26 -12.35 -8.33
CA SER A 49 -1.18 -12.60 -8.54
C SER A 49 -1.59 -14.07 -8.51
N SER A 50 -0.67 -14.99 -8.80
CA SER A 50 -0.88 -16.43 -8.73
C SER A 50 -0.45 -17.07 -7.40
N CYS A 51 0.10 -16.29 -6.47
CA CYS A 51 0.55 -16.79 -5.17
C CYS A 51 -0.65 -17.16 -4.28
N LYS A 52 -0.47 -18.20 -3.45
CA LYS A 52 -1.47 -18.57 -2.44
C LYS A 52 -1.43 -17.60 -1.27
N SER A 53 -2.58 -17.35 -0.67
CA SER A 53 -2.68 -16.59 0.58
C SER A 53 -1.90 -17.28 1.70
N SER A 54 -1.19 -16.48 2.52
CA SER A 54 -0.55 -16.94 3.74
C SER A 54 -1.22 -16.28 4.95
N PRO A 55 -1.67 -17.05 5.96
CA PRO A 55 -2.21 -16.49 7.20
C PRO A 55 -1.12 -15.89 8.09
N THR A 56 0.15 -16.21 7.82
CA THR A 56 1.30 -15.73 8.58
C THR A 56 2.19 -14.93 7.63
N PRO A 57 2.18 -13.59 7.71
CA PRO A 57 2.89 -12.73 6.76
C PRO A 57 4.42 -12.88 6.82
N VAL A 58 4.97 -13.17 8.00
CA VAL A 58 6.41 -13.32 8.23
C VAL A 58 6.66 -14.19 9.47
N ASP A 59 7.78 -14.91 9.50
CA ASP A 59 8.27 -15.55 10.73
C ASP A 59 8.82 -14.49 11.68
N THR A 60 8.26 -14.41 12.89
CA THR A 60 8.65 -13.43 13.93
C THR A 60 9.93 -13.80 14.66
N LYS A 61 10.41 -15.05 14.52
CA LYS A 61 11.66 -15.53 15.15
C LYS A 61 12.87 -15.40 14.24
N ALA A 62 12.65 -15.30 12.93
CA ALA A 62 13.72 -15.15 11.95
C ALA A 62 14.35 -13.75 12.06
N LYS A 63 15.64 -13.69 12.35
CA LYS A 63 16.41 -12.44 12.28
C LYS A 63 16.91 -12.28 10.85
N LEU A 64 16.29 -11.37 10.10
CA LEU A 64 16.84 -10.90 8.83
C LEU A 64 18.17 -10.19 9.10
N SER A 65 19.22 -10.57 8.36
CA SER A 65 20.53 -9.91 8.45
C SER A 65 20.68 -8.94 7.29
N GLY A 66 21.02 -7.68 7.58
CA GLY A 66 21.28 -6.66 6.55
C GLY A 66 22.61 -6.86 5.81
N SER A 67 23.41 -7.85 6.21
CA SER A 67 24.70 -8.17 5.61
C SER A 67 24.70 -9.48 4.83
N SER A 68 23.68 -10.32 5.00
CA SER A 68 23.56 -11.58 4.27
C SER A 68 22.92 -11.36 2.91
N GLY A 69 23.34 -12.16 1.93
CA GLY A 69 22.78 -12.13 0.59
C GLY A 69 23.53 -11.21 -0.37
N ASN A 70 23.15 -11.29 -1.65
CA ASN A 70 23.64 -10.38 -2.67
C ASN A 70 22.77 -9.12 -2.70
N PRO A 71 23.33 -7.96 -3.13
CA PRO A 71 22.53 -6.77 -3.39
C PRO A 71 21.34 -7.10 -4.29
N TYR A 72 20.17 -6.59 -3.92
CA TYR A 72 18.96 -6.76 -4.71
C TYR A 72 19.12 -6.04 -6.05
N HIS A 73 18.69 -6.71 -7.13
CA HIS A 73 18.96 -6.27 -8.50
C HIS A 73 18.42 -4.87 -8.81
N ASP A 74 17.20 -4.54 -8.36
CA ASP A 74 16.61 -3.21 -8.52
C ASP A 74 16.17 -2.62 -7.17
N PRO A 75 17.02 -1.83 -6.49
CA PRO A 75 16.67 -1.24 -5.20
C PRO A 75 15.54 -0.20 -5.31
N THR A 76 15.24 0.33 -6.49
CA THR A 76 14.13 1.26 -6.71
C THR A 76 12.79 0.52 -6.69
N GLU A 77 12.73 -0.63 -7.35
CA GLU A 77 11.57 -1.53 -7.30
C GLU A 77 11.27 -1.94 -5.85
N TYR A 78 12.29 -2.37 -5.11
CA TYR A 78 12.16 -2.73 -3.70
C TYR A 78 11.55 -1.59 -2.87
N ARG A 79 12.12 -0.38 -2.96
CA ARG A 79 11.63 0.80 -2.22
C ARG A 79 10.21 1.20 -2.63
N SER A 80 9.88 1.05 -3.92
CA SER A 80 8.53 1.34 -4.41
C SER A 80 7.49 0.39 -3.82
N LEU A 81 7.80 -0.91 -3.75
CA LEU A 81 6.95 -1.91 -3.11
C LEU A 81 6.86 -1.70 -1.60
N ALA A 82 7.98 -1.43 -0.94
CA ALA A 82 8.02 -1.13 0.50
C ALA A 82 7.14 0.07 0.85
N GLY A 83 7.23 1.17 0.07
CA GLY A 83 6.38 2.35 0.26
C GLY A 83 4.89 2.06 0.03
N ALA A 84 4.56 1.27 -0.99
CA ALA A 84 3.17 0.90 -1.27
C ALA A 84 2.57 0.02 -0.16
N LEU A 85 3.34 -0.97 0.33
CA LEU A 85 2.96 -1.79 1.47
C LEU A 85 2.83 -0.96 2.77
N GLN A 86 3.73 0.00 2.98
CA GLN A 86 3.66 0.91 4.12
C GLN A 86 2.36 1.72 4.11
N TYR A 87 1.92 2.21 2.95
CA TYR A 87 0.63 2.89 2.84
C TYR A 87 -0.55 1.97 3.18
N LEU A 88 -0.48 0.69 2.80
CA LEU A 88 -1.55 -0.28 3.09
C LEU A 88 -1.73 -0.53 4.61
N THR A 89 -0.68 -0.34 5.42
CA THR A 89 -0.74 -0.52 6.88
C THR A 89 -1.77 0.40 7.57
N PHE A 90 -2.13 1.53 6.97
CA PHE A 90 -3.15 2.44 7.50
C PHE A 90 -4.52 1.75 7.68
N THR A 91 -4.88 0.79 6.83
CA THR A 91 -6.13 0.02 6.94
C THR A 91 -5.91 -1.48 7.24
N ARG A 92 -4.65 -1.95 7.23
CA ARG A 92 -4.26 -3.34 7.47
C ARG A 92 -3.17 -3.43 8.54
N PRO A 93 -3.51 -3.18 9.82
CA PRO A 93 -2.53 -3.22 10.89
C PRO A 93 -1.94 -4.63 11.12
N ASP A 94 -2.62 -5.67 10.66
CA ASP A 94 -2.22 -7.08 10.77
C ASP A 94 -0.93 -7.41 9.99
N ILE A 95 -0.57 -6.64 8.96
CA ILE A 95 0.68 -6.83 8.20
C ILE A 95 1.80 -5.88 8.65
N SER A 96 1.54 -4.95 9.57
CA SER A 96 2.47 -3.87 9.93
C SER A 96 3.85 -4.38 10.35
N TYR A 97 3.92 -5.48 11.10
CA TYR A 97 5.19 -6.06 11.51
C TYR A 97 6.01 -6.56 10.30
N ALA A 98 5.39 -7.27 9.37
CA ALA A 98 6.06 -7.75 8.16
C ALA A 98 6.54 -6.59 7.29
N VAL A 99 5.70 -5.57 7.11
CA VAL A 99 6.05 -4.36 6.35
C VAL A 99 7.20 -3.60 7.02
N GLN A 100 7.20 -3.50 8.35
CA GLN A 100 8.30 -2.89 9.09
C GLN A 100 9.63 -3.63 8.84
N GLN A 101 9.62 -4.96 8.81
CA GLN A 101 10.82 -5.74 8.50
C GLN A 101 11.38 -5.39 7.11
N VAL A 102 10.52 -5.27 6.10
CA VAL A 102 10.92 -4.83 4.75
C VAL A 102 11.49 -3.40 4.78
N CYS A 103 10.82 -2.50 5.49
CA CYS A 103 11.23 -1.10 5.59
C CYS A 103 12.63 -0.91 6.21
N LEU A 104 13.06 -1.79 7.12
CA LEU A 104 14.38 -1.71 7.77
C LEU A 104 15.54 -1.88 6.78
N PHE A 105 15.36 -2.60 5.67
CA PHE A 105 16.43 -2.92 4.71
C PHE A 105 16.38 -2.05 3.43
N MET A 106 15.52 -1.03 3.37
CA MET A 106 15.36 -0.17 2.18
C MET A 106 16.63 0.59 1.74
N HIS A 107 17.58 0.81 2.65
CA HIS A 107 18.83 1.51 2.33
C HIS A 107 19.75 0.66 1.45
N ASP A 108 19.88 -0.62 1.75
CA ASP A 108 20.75 -1.58 1.06
C ASP A 108 20.02 -2.93 0.99
N PRO A 109 18.99 -3.06 0.12
CA PRO A 109 18.18 -4.27 0.05
C PRO A 109 18.99 -5.44 -0.50
N LYS A 110 18.79 -6.64 0.07
CA LYS A 110 19.50 -7.88 -0.28
C LYS A 110 18.55 -9.06 -0.41
N THR A 111 18.94 -10.07 -1.19
CA THR A 111 18.21 -11.34 -1.41
C THR A 111 18.52 -12.40 -0.38
#